data_AF-A0A0R2SXX3-F1
#
_entry.id   AF-A0A0R2SXX3-F1
#
_cell.length_a   1.000
_cell.length_b   1.000
_cell.length_c   1.000
_cell.angle_alpha   90.00
_cell.angle_beta   90.00
_cell.angle_gamma   90.00
#
_symmetry.space_group_name_H-M   'P 1'
#
loop_
_entity.id
_entity.type
_entity.pdbx_description
1 polymer ?
#
loop_
_entity_poly.entity_id
_entity_poly.type
_entity_poly.pdbx_seq_one_letter_code
_entity_poly.pdbx_strand_id
1 'polypeptide(L)'
;MKYIKTLLLFFVLLMSCSKEFETEKELIPEEAILSSCVDYSLADEDNLLTYWNLFVADVKCSRGGPDYGALNTIVNISFITPSAEEFASGITPDHAGYSTFYGYCNSDVVNIGVIKDYWEDYTEIQKLWLMYHEFGHDVYKYEHSSLPTDIMYPSVSRSDITMNDFIKAKEKLLKRDFEGIKYIYCPE
;
A
#
# COMPACT_ATOMS: atom_id res chain seq x y z
N MET A 1 -37.98 84.12 -11.07
CA MET A 1 -38.78 83.89 -9.84
C MET A 1 -38.77 82.41 -9.52
N LYS A 2 -38.71 82.10 -8.21
CA LYS A 2 -38.67 80.80 -7.49
C LYS A 2 -39.48 79.67 -8.19
N TYR A 3 -39.20 78.37 -8.05
CA TYR A 3 -39.21 77.53 -6.82
C TYR A 3 -38.52 76.17 -7.11
N ILE A 4 -37.50 75.76 -6.35
CA ILE A 4 -37.52 74.76 -5.26
C ILE A 4 -37.74 73.28 -5.69
N LYS A 5 -36.62 72.53 -5.59
CA LYS A 5 -36.41 71.14 -5.13
C LYS A 5 -37.57 70.14 -5.24
N THR A 6 -37.31 69.01 -5.91
CA THR A 6 -37.58 67.68 -5.33
C THR A 6 -36.54 66.68 -5.83
N LEU A 7 -35.81 66.13 -4.87
CA LEU A 7 -34.87 65.02 -4.96
C LEU A 7 -35.67 63.72 -5.15
N LEU A 8 -35.42 62.96 -6.22
CA LEU A 8 -35.99 61.62 -6.38
C LEU A 8 -34.86 60.59 -6.29
N LEU A 9 -34.76 59.99 -5.10
CA LEU A 9 -33.86 58.91 -4.74
C LEU A 9 -34.37 57.62 -5.40
N PHE A 10 -33.65 57.08 -6.39
CA PHE A 10 -33.93 55.76 -6.93
C PHE A 10 -33.33 54.71 -5.98
N PHE A 11 -34.16 54.22 -5.06
CA PHE A 11 -33.83 53.09 -4.19
C PHE A 11 -34.14 51.80 -4.95
N VAL A 12 -33.14 51.22 -5.62
CA VAL A 12 -33.27 49.91 -6.26
C VAL A 12 -33.15 48.85 -5.18
N LEU A 13 -34.30 48.35 -4.72
CA LEU A 13 -34.40 47.14 -3.90
C LEU A 13 -34.08 45.92 -4.76
N LEU A 14 -32.82 45.49 -4.74
CA LEU A 14 -32.47 44.14 -5.17
C LEU A 14 -32.91 43.17 -4.07
N MET A 15 -34.10 42.58 -4.25
CA MET A 15 -34.52 41.38 -3.54
C MET A 15 -33.59 40.23 -3.95
N SER A 16 -32.50 40.01 -3.19
CA SER A 16 -31.74 38.76 -3.25
C SER A 16 -32.60 37.65 -2.68
N CYS A 17 -33.17 36.83 -3.55
CA CYS A 17 -33.79 35.58 -3.16
C CYS A 17 -32.66 34.59 -2.84
N SER A 18 -32.52 34.26 -1.56
CA SER A 18 -31.64 33.19 -1.08
C SER A 18 -32.15 31.85 -1.59
N LYS A 19 -31.36 31.21 -2.46
CA LYS A 19 -31.36 29.75 -2.57
C LYS A 19 -29.96 29.31 -2.20
N GLU A 20 -29.77 29.03 -0.92
CA GLU A 20 -28.70 28.13 -0.50
C GLU A 20 -28.99 26.80 -1.19
N PHE A 21 -28.16 26.48 -2.17
CA PHE A 21 -28.09 25.13 -2.72
C PHE A 21 -27.36 24.31 -1.67
N GLU A 22 -28.12 23.77 -0.71
CA GLU A 22 -27.63 22.67 0.13
C GLU A 22 -27.26 21.54 -0.82
N THR A 23 -25.96 21.41 -1.06
CA THR A 23 -25.42 20.23 -1.70
C THR A 23 -25.56 19.13 -0.65
N GLU A 24 -26.66 18.38 -0.74
CA GLU A 24 -26.82 17.12 -0.02
C GLU A 24 -25.59 16.28 -0.41
N LYS A 25 -24.60 16.20 0.49
CA LYS A 25 -23.50 15.26 0.35
C LYS A 25 -24.14 13.89 0.41
N GLU A 26 -24.29 13.28 -0.76
CA GLU A 26 -24.63 11.87 -0.89
C GLU A 26 -23.66 11.10 0.02
N LEU A 27 -24.17 10.58 1.14
CA LEU A 27 -23.41 9.68 2.00
C LEU A 27 -23.22 8.40 1.20
N ILE A 28 -22.09 8.30 0.51
CA ILE A 28 -21.63 7.02 -0.05
C ILE A 28 -21.45 6.09 1.15
N PRO A 29 -22.18 4.97 1.24
CA PRO A 29 -22.01 4.03 2.33
C PRO A 29 -20.56 3.53 2.34
N GLU A 30 -19.89 3.70 3.47
CA GLU A 30 -18.55 3.12 3.68
C GLU A 30 -18.67 1.60 3.51
N GLU A 31 -17.94 1.05 2.53
CA GLU A 31 -17.93 -0.39 2.30
C GLU A 31 -17.45 -1.09 3.58
N ALA A 32 -18.21 -2.10 4.05
CA ALA A 32 -17.79 -2.88 5.19
C ALA A 32 -16.43 -3.55 4.92
N ILE A 33 -15.50 -3.44 5.87
CA ILE A 33 -14.18 -4.07 5.74
C ILE A 33 -14.35 -5.60 5.72
N LEU A 34 -13.74 -6.25 4.73
CA LEU A 34 -13.70 -7.70 4.63
C LEU A 34 -13.04 -8.31 5.87
N SER A 35 -13.55 -9.43 6.35
CA SER A 35 -12.96 -10.11 7.50
C SER A 35 -11.56 -10.61 7.17
N SER A 36 -10.56 -10.22 7.97
CA SER A 36 -9.23 -10.83 7.99
C SER A 36 -9.01 -11.51 9.34
N CYS A 37 -8.21 -12.58 9.37
CA CYS A 37 -7.83 -13.26 10.61
C CYS A 37 -6.69 -12.57 11.37
N VAL A 38 -6.15 -11.48 10.79
CA VAL A 38 -5.11 -10.64 11.35
C VAL A 38 -5.64 -9.22 11.52
N ASP A 39 -5.26 -8.56 12.61
CA ASP A 39 -5.50 -7.15 12.85
C ASP A 39 -4.35 -6.30 12.31
N TYR A 40 -4.58 -5.64 11.17
CA TYR A 40 -3.56 -4.80 10.52
C TYR A 40 -3.27 -3.50 11.24
N SER A 41 -4.08 -3.09 12.24
CA SER A 41 -3.77 -1.93 13.08
C SER A 41 -2.55 -2.14 13.98
N LEU A 42 -2.06 -3.39 14.07
CA LEU A 42 -0.83 -3.73 14.77
C LEU A 42 0.45 -3.44 13.94
N ALA A 43 0.30 -2.98 12.70
CA ALA A 43 1.43 -2.50 11.90
C ALA A 43 2.00 -1.22 12.53
N ASP A 44 3.31 -1.15 12.65
CA ASP A 44 4.04 0.00 13.16
C ASP A 44 5.00 0.47 12.07
N GLU A 45 4.76 1.68 11.55
CA GLU A 45 5.54 2.25 10.45
C GLU A 45 7.03 2.48 10.78
N ASP A 46 7.38 2.58 12.05
CA ASP A 46 8.76 2.72 12.51
C ASP A 46 9.44 1.36 12.73
N ASN A 47 8.68 0.27 12.70
CA ASN A 47 9.15 -1.07 12.98
C ASN A 47 8.68 -2.07 11.91
N LEU A 48 9.49 -2.20 10.85
CA LEU A 48 9.23 -3.11 9.72
C LEU A 48 9.02 -4.58 10.12
N LEU A 49 9.52 -5.01 11.29
CA LEU A 49 9.31 -6.37 11.78
C LEU A 49 7.84 -6.65 12.16
N THR A 50 7.05 -5.61 12.46
CA THR A 50 5.61 -5.78 12.68
C THR A 50 4.90 -6.29 11.43
N TYR A 51 5.28 -5.82 10.24
CA TYR A 51 4.75 -6.28 8.95
C TYR A 51 5.08 -7.75 8.69
N TRP A 52 6.29 -8.19 9.05
CA TRP A 52 6.67 -9.61 8.99
C TRP A 52 5.78 -10.47 9.90
N ASN A 53 5.54 -10.02 11.14
CA ASN A 53 4.69 -10.75 12.08
C ASN A 53 3.24 -10.85 11.56
N LEU A 54 2.72 -9.78 10.94
CA LEU A 54 1.42 -9.78 10.28
C LEU A 54 1.38 -10.82 9.16
N PHE A 55 2.38 -10.83 8.28
CA PHE A 55 2.49 -11.80 7.19
C PHE A 55 2.53 -13.24 7.69
N VAL A 56 3.37 -13.54 8.68
CA VAL A 56 3.46 -14.88 9.29
C VAL A 56 2.12 -15.29 9.89
N ALA A 57 1.43 -14.39 10.60
CA ALA A 57 0.11 -14.66 11.16
C ALA A 57 -0.92 -14.96 10.04
N ASP A 58 -0.91 -14.17 8.97
CA ASP A 58 -1.83 -14.34 7.84
C ASP A 58 -1.63 -15.68 7.12
N VAL A 59 -0.39 -16.10 6.90
CA VAL A 59 -0.10 -17.43 6.33
C VAL A 59 -0.64 -18.55 7.22
N LYS A 60 -0.41 -18.46 8.53
CA LYS A 60 -0.87 -19.45 9.50
C LYS A 60 -2.39 -19.56 9.49
N CYS A 61 -3.10 -18.43 9.50
CA CYS A 61 -4.55 -18.43 9.67
C CYS A 61 -5.35 -18.58 8.36
N SER A 62 -4.79 -18.22 7.20
CA SER A 62 -5.50 -18.33 5.91
C SER A 62 -5.71 -19.77 5.44
N ARG A 63 -4.73 -20.68 5.66
CA ARG A 63 -4.79 -22.08 5.19
C ARG A 63 -4.08 -23.12 6.07
N GLY A 64 -3.61 -22.75 7.27
CA GLY A 64 -2.68 -23.60 8.02
C GLY A 64 -1.35 -23.78 7.28
N GLY A 65 -0.92 -22.72 6.58
CA GLY A 65 0.36 -22.71 5.86
C GLY A 65 1.56 -22.91 6.81
N PRO A 66 2.76 -23.09 6.25
CA PRO A 66 3.96 -23.29 7.06
C PRO A 66 4.17 -22.13 8.05
N ASP A 67 4.73 -22.45 9.22
CA ASP A 67 5.17 -21.43 10.15
C ASP A 67 6.46 -20.78 9.62
N TYR A 68 6.33 -19.78 8.75
CA TYR A 68 7.47 -19.05 8.21
C TYR A 68 8.27 -18.31 9.30
N GLY A 69 7.64 -17.97 10.44
CA GLY A 69 8.38 -17.46 11.60
C GLY A 69 9.31 -18.50 12.24
N ALA A 70 9.03 -19.79 12.07
CA ALA A 70 9.90 -20.87 12.51
C ALA A 70 10.87 -21.35 11.42
N LEU A 71 10.48 -21.27 10.14
CA LEU A 71 11.31 -21.69 9.01
C LEU A 71 12.38 -20.65 8.65
N ASN A 72 12.02 -19.37 8.60
CA ASN A 72 12.95 -18.28 8.30
C ASN A 72 13.66 -17.87 9.59
N THR A 73 14.74 -18.59 9.92
CA THR A 73 15.50 -18.40 11.16
C THR A 73 16.31 -17.10 11.20
N ILE A 74 16.54 -16.46 10.05
CA ILE A 74 17.23 -15.18 9.92
C ILE A 74 16.29 -14.21 9.20
N VAL A 75 15.88 -13.13 9.88
CA VAL A 75 14.99 -12.10 9.32
C VAL A 75 15.68 -10.75 9.45
N ASN A 76 16.17 -10.25 8.33
CA ASN A 76 16.82 -8.95 8.20
C ASN A 76 15.92 -8.04 7.36
N ILE A 77 15.24 -7.10 8.03
CA ILE A 77 14.37 -6.14 7.37
C ILE A 77 14.75 -4.76 7.90
N SER A 78 15.10 -3.85 6.99
CA SER A 78 15.61 -2.53 7.39
C SER A 78 15.29 -1.45 6.39
N PHE A 79 15.14 -0.23 6.90
CA PHE A 79 15.20 0.96 6.05
C PHE A 79 16.60 1.13 5.49
N ILE A 80 16.67 1.46 4.21
CA ILE A 80 17.90 1.80 3.53
C ILE A 80 17.81 3.22 2.97
N THR A 81 18.95 3.87 2.93
CA THR A 81 19.18 5.08 2.16
C THR A 81 20.25 4.70 1.13
N PRO A 82 19.86 4.37 -0.12
CA PRO A 82 20.81 3.85 -1.09
C PRO A 82 21.93 4.87 -1.31
N SER A 83 23.17 4.40 -1.27
CA SER A 83 24.35 5.17 -1.65
C SER A 83 24.37 5.44 -3.16
N ALA A 84 25.15 6.42 -3.59
CA ALA A 84 25.32 6.71 -5.02
C ALA A 84 25.90 5.51 -5.80
N GLU A 85 26.76 4.71 -5.16
CA GLU A 85 27.29 3.47 -5.73
C GLU A 85 26.22 2.37 -5.88
N GLU A 86 25.30 2.26 -4.93
CA GLU A 86 24.17 1.32 -4.99
C GLU A 86 23.18 1.70 -6.09
N PHE A 87 22.89 2.99 -6.26
CA PHE A 87 22.13 3.49 -7.41
C PHE A 87 22.82 3.13 -8.74
N ALA A 88 24.14 3.26 -8.82
CA ALA A 88 24.91 2.90 -10.01
C ALA A 88 24.98 1.38 -10.26
N SER A 89 24.75 0.55 -9.23
CA SER A 89 24.71 -0.91 -9.33
C SER A 89 23.37 -1.48 -9.81
N GLY A 90 22.36 -0.62 -9.97
CA GLY A 90 21.03 -1.02 -10.45
C GLY A 90 19.94 -1.02 -9.38
N ILE A 91 20.20 -0.55 -8.15
CA ILE A 91 19.14 -0.14 -7.23
C ILE A 91 18.59 1.19 -7.76
N THR A 92 17.73 1.16 -8.76
CA THR A 92 17.21 2.40 -9.34
C THR A 92 16.11 3.00 -8.44
N PRO A 93 15.98 4.35 -8.36
CA PRO A 93 14.96 5.00 -7.52
C PRO A 93 13.52 4.62 -7.86
N ASP A 94 13.27 3.85 -8.91
CA ASP A 94 11.93 3.35 -9.27
C ASP A 94 11.45 2.15 -8.43
N HIS A 95 12.25 1.66 -7.47
CA HIS A 95 11.88 0.56 -6.58
C HIS A 95 11.72 1.07 -5.14
N ALA A 96 10.54 0.91 -4.53
CA ALA A 96 10.30 1.35 -3.14
C ALA A 96 10.83 0.36 -2.08
N GLY A 97 11.16 -0.86 -2.50
CA GLY A 97 11.78 -1.91 -1.71
C GLY A 97 12.52 -2.88 -2.62
N TYR A 98 13.26 -3.80 -2.02
CA TYR A 98 13.89 -4.90 -2.73
C TYR A 98 14.11 -6.10 -1.80
N SER A 99 14.07 -7.27 -2.41
CA SER A 99 14.61 -8.52 -1.87
C SER A 99 15.96 -8.84 -2.52
N THR A 100 16.79 -9.62 -1.84
CA THR A 100 18.14 -9.97 -2.34
C THR A 100 18.24 -11.44 -2.69
N PHE A 101 19.20 -11.79 -3.56
CA PHE A 101 19.51 -13.18 -3.85
C PHE A 101 19.77 -14.02 -2.59
N TYR A 102 20.40 -13.41 -1.59
CA TYR A 102 20.66 -14.06 -0.30
C TYR A 102 19.38 -14.36 0.51
N GLY A 103 18.30 -13.61 0.30
CA GLY A 103 16.97 -13.89 0.83
C GLY A 103 16.25 -14.92 -0.04
N TYR A 104 15.74 -14.54 -1.20
CA TYR A 104 14.86 -15.39 -2.01
C TYR A 104 15.47 -16.71 -2.51
N CYS A 105 16.81 -16.88 -2.52
CA CYS A 105 17.43 -18.17 -2.82
C CYS A 105 17.88 -18.98 -1.59
N ASN A 106 17.66 -18.48 -0.38
CA ASN A 106 17.91 -19.20 0.86
C ASN A 106 16.61 -19.30 1.67
N SER A 107 16.04 -20.51 1.77
CA SER A 107 14.75 -20.74 2.44
C SER A 107 14.72 -20.35 3.91
N ASP A 108 15.88 -20.21 4.55
CA ASP A 108 16.00 -19.93 5.98
C ASP A 108 16.12 -18.42 6.25
N VAL A 109 16.25 -17.60 5.19
CA VAL A 109 16.55 -16.17 5.28
C VAL A 109 15.43 -15.34 4.67
N VAL A 110 15.08 -14.25 5.33
CA VAL A 110 14.39 -13.10 4.75
C VAL A 110 15.36 -11.92 4.82
N ASN A 111 15.60 -11.26 3.70
CA ASN A 111 16.51 -10.12 3.59
C ASN A 111 15.95 -9.05 2.65
N ILE A 112 15.27 -8.08 3.26
CA ILE A 112 14.50 -7.03 2.58
C ILE A 112 15.04 -5.65 2.97
N GLY A 113 15.25 -4.80 1.96
CA GLY A 113 15.49 -3.37 2.16
C GLY A 113 14.28 -2.55 1.72
N VAL A 114 13.93 -1.54 2.50
CA VAL A 114 12.86 -0.57 2.19
C VAL A 114 13.48 0.80 2.02
N ILE A 115 13.24 1.47 0.89
CA ILE A 115 13.78 2.82 0.68
C ILE A 115 12.99 3.82 1.50
N LYS A 116 13.67 4.48 2.44
CA LYS A 116 13.03 5.34 3.44
C LYS A 116 12.23 6.50 2.83
N ASP A 117 12.77 7.14 1.79
CA ASP A 117 12.12 8.28 1.15
C ASP A 117 10.75 7.92 0.56
N TYR A 118 10.61 6.75 -0.06
CA TYR A 118 9.31 6.27 -0.56
C TYR A 118 8.37 5.87 0.58
N TRP A 119 8.91 5.26 1.62
CA TRP A 119 8.12 4.80 2.77
C TRP A 119 7.40 5.94 3.49
N GLU A 120 8.09 7.07 3.69
CA GLU A 120 7.53 8.24 4.37
C GLU A 120 6.33 8.84 3.62
N ASP A 121 6.29 8.71 2.29
CA ASP A 121 5.20 9.21 1.44
C ASP A 121 4.02 8.24 1.30
N TYR A 122 4.15 6.99 1.75
CA TYR A 122 3.12 5.96 1.58
C TYR A 122 2.07 5.96 2.67
N THR A 123 0.83 5.69 2.26
CA THR A 123 -0.26 5.39 3.21
C THR A 123 -0.01 4.06 3.91
N GLU A 124 -0.66 3.84 5.06
CA GLU A 124 -0.59 2.57 5.80
C GLU A 124 -0.87 1.34 4.91
N ILE A 125 -1.83 1.47 3.99
CA ILE A 125 -2.21 0.37 3.10
C ILE A 125 -1.14 0.16 2.01
N GLN A 126 -0.54 1.23 1.49
CA GLN A 126 0.59 1.11 0.56
C GLN A 126 1.82 0.49 1.23
N LYS A 127 2.07 0.79 2.51
CA LYS A 127 3.12 0.16 3.32
C LYS A 127 2.88 -1.35 3.49
N LEU A 128 1.65 -1.76 3.82
CA LEU A 128 1.26 -3.18 3.84
C LEU A 128 1.47 -3.85 2.49
N TRP A 129 1.04 -3.20 1.40
CA TRP A 129 1.17 -3.72 0.05
C TRP A 129 2.63 -3.94 -0.33
N LEU A 130 3.50 -2.94 -0.11
CA LEU A 130 4.94 -3.03 -0.36
C LEU A 130 5.56 -4.19 0.42
N MET A 131 5.31 -4.27 1.73
CA MET A 131 5.92 -5.32 2.54
C MET A 131 5.49 -6.72 2.08
N TYR A 132 4.20 -6.91 1.77
CA TYR A 132 3.71 -8.20 1.26
C TYR A 132 4.24 -8.53 -0.14
N HIS A 133 4.53 -7.52 -0.97
CA HIS A 133 5.21 -7.69 -2.25
C HIS A 133 6.61 -8.26 -2.05
N GLU A 134 7.41 -7.63 -1.19
CA GLU A 134 8.78 -8.09 -0.91
C GLU A 134 8.80 -9.47 -0.24
N PHE A 135 7.87 -9.76 0.66
CA PHE A 135 7.70 -11.13 1.20
C PHE A 135 7.31 -12.14 0.12
N GLY A 136 6.54 -11.71 -0.89
CA GLY A 136 6.22 -12.55 -2.05
C GLY A 136 7.47 -12.99 -2.83
N HIS A 137 8.44 -12.09 -2.99
CA HIS A 137 9.74 -12.44 -3.54
C HIS A 137 10.55 -13.35 -2.62
N ASP A 138 10.76 -12.96 -1.36
CA ASP A 138 11.67 -13.68 -0.46
C ASP A 138 11.14 -15.04 -0.01
N VAL A 139 9.86 -15.12 0.34
CA VAL A 139 9.27 -16.35 0.92
C VAL A 139 8.77 -17.30 -0.15
N TYR A 140 8.15 -16.77 -1.21
CA TYR A 140 7.52 -17.59 -2.24
C TYR A 140 8.27 -17.62 -3.57
N LYS A 141 9.33 -16.81 -3.71
CA LYS A 141 10.09 -16.67 -4.95
C LYS A 141 9.24 -16.21 -6.12
N TYR A 142 8.15 -15.48 -5.89
CA TYR A 142 7.32 -15.03 -6.99
C TYR A 142 8.08 -14.02 -7.85
N GLU A 143 7.94 -14.10 -9.17
CA GLU A 143 8.27 -12.98 -10.05
C GLU A 143 7.13 -11.97 -10.07
N HIS A 144 7.36 -10.80 -10.66
CA HIS A 144 6.33 -9.80 -10.87
C HIS A 144 5.16 -10.34 -11.71
N SER A 145 3.94 -9.98 -11.32
CA SER A 145 2.72 -10.23 -12.11
C SER A 145 2.48 -9.10 -13.11
N SER A 146 1.55 -9.33 -14.06
CA SER A 146 1.16 -8.33 -15.05
C SER A 146 -0.10 -7.54 -14.69
N LEU A 147 -0.81 -7.90 -13.62
CA LEU A 147 -2.09 -7.30 -13.26
C LEU A 147 -1.93 -6.31 -12.09
N PRO A 148 -2.29 -5.02 -12.25
CA PRO A 148 -2.16 -4.00 -11.22
C PRO A 148 -2.91 -4.28 -9.91
N THR A 149 -3.84 -5.22 -9.91
CA THR A 149 -4.63 -5.61 -8.74
C THR A 149 -3.98 -6.69 -7.89
N ASP A 150 -2.89 -7.29 -8.36
CA ASP A 150 -2.18 -8.32 -7.62
C ASP A 150 -1.02 -7.69 -6.85
N ILE A 151 -0.72 -8.23 -5.66
CA ILE A 151 0.36 -7.68 -4.82
C ILE A 151 1.71 -7.69 -5.57
N MET A 152 1.97 -8.72 -6.38
CA MET A 152 3.22 -8.87 -7.13
C MET A 152 3.33 -7.98 -8.38
N TYR A 153 2.41 -7.04 -8.63
CA TYR A 153 2.59 -6.06 -9.71
C TYR A 153 3.83 -5.19 -9.44
N PRO A 154 4.68 -4.86 -10.44
CA PRO A 154 5.99 -4.19 -10.26
C PRO A 154 5.92 -2.72 -9.84
N SER A 155 4.80 -2.28 -9.28
CA SER A 155 4.64 -0.94 -8.75
C SER A 155 3.74 -1.00 -7.54
N VAL A 156 4.07 -0.23 -6.51
CA VAL A 156 3.18 -0.04 -5.37
C VAL A 156 1.85 0.50 -5.89
N SER A 157 0.77 -0.01 -5.31
CA SER A 157 -0.58 0.36 -5.69
C SER A 157 -0.82 1.87 -5.58
N ARG A 158 -1.83 2.36 -6.29
CA ARG A 158 -2.27 3.76 -6.21
C ARG A 158 -2.61 4.16 -4.77
N SER A 159 -2.57 5.45 -4.46
CA SER A 159 -2.87 5.96 -3.11
C SER A 159 -4.34 5.81 -2.69
N ASP A 160 -5.25 5.57 -3.65
CA ASP A 160 -6.69 5.39 -3.42
C ASP A 160 -7.10 3.95 -3.12
N ILE A 161 -6.14 3.02 -2.91
CA ILE A 161 -6.50 1.65 -2.54
C ILE A 161 -7.14 1.56 -1.16
N THR A 162 -8.05 0.62 -1.02
CA THR A 162 -8.75 0.34 0.24
C THR A 162 -8.17 -0.88 0.94
N MET A 163 -8.50 -1.03 2.24
CA MET A 163 -8.17 -2.24 2.99
C MET A 163 -8.82 -3.49 2.35
N ASN A 164 -10.00 -3.34 1.75
CA ASN A 164 -10.67 -4.42 1.02
C ASN A 164 -9.88 -4.86 -0.21
N ASP A 165 -9.26 -3.93 -0.93
CA ASP A 165 -8.42 -4.24 -2.08
C ASP A 165 -7.16 -4.99 -1.66
N PHE A 166 -6.50 -4.52 -0.59
CA PHE A 166 -5.36 -5.21 0.00
C PHE A 166 -5.74 -6.63 0.44
N ILE A 167 -6.84 -6.82 1.17
CA ILE A 167 -7.29 -8.15 1.63
C ILE A 167 -7.54 -9.08 0.43
N LYS A 168 -8.23 -8.61 -0.62
CA LYS A 168 -8.47 -9.41 -1.83
C LYS A 168 -7.15 -9.82 -2.51
N ALA A 169 -6.22 -8.87 -2.67
CA ALA A 169 -4.94 -9.11 -3.33
C ALA A 169 -4.02 -10.03 -2.50
N LYS A 170 -4.00 -9.83 -1.18
CA LYS A 170 -3.32 -10.71 -0.22
C LYS A 170 -3.83 -12.13 -0.30
N GLU A 171 -5.16 -12.32 -0.32
CA GLU A 171 -5.73 -13.67 -0.42
C GLU A 171 -5.27 -14.37 -1.71
N LYS A 172 -5.19 -13.67 -2.85
CA LYS A 172 -4.63 -14.25 -4.08
C LYS A 172 -3.15 -14.63 -3.93
N LEU A 173 -2.34 -13.74 -3.34
CA LEU A 173 -0.91 -13.97 -3.08
C LEU A 173 -0.70 -15.25 -2.27
N LEU A 174 -1.41 -15.38 -1.15
CA LEU A 174 -1.30 -16.52 -0.23
C LEU A 174 -1.87 -17.81 -0.85
N LYS A 175 -2.92 -17.70 -1.68
CA LYS A 175 -3.52 -18.86 -2.36
C LYS A 175 -2.77 -19.30 -3.60
N ARG A 176 -1.75 -18.55 -4.03
CA ARG A 176 -1.03 -18.72 -5.30
C ARG A 176 -1.95 -18.63 -6.52
N ASP A 177 -2.96 -17.76 -6.41
CA ASP A 177 -4.09 -17.67 -7.34
C ASP A 177 -4.09 -16.33 -8.07
N PHE A 178 -3.00 -16.07 -8.79
CA PHE A 178 -2.88 -14.94 -9.68
C PHE A 178 -2.42 -15.38 -11.07
N GLU A 179 -2.87 -14.66 -12.09
CA GLU A 179 -2.67 -15.04 -13.49
C GLU A 179 -1.19 -14.95 -13.87
N GLY A 180 -0.70 -15.98 -14.57
CA GLY A 180 0.67 -15.97 -15.10
C GLY A 180 1.76 -16.06 -14.04
N ILE A 181 1.47 -16.64 -12.87
CA ILE A 181 2.44 -16.87 -11.79
C ILE A 181 3.74 -17.52 -12.31
N LYS A 182 4.86 -16.90 -11.96
CA LYS A 182 6.22 -17.35 -12.26
C LYS A 182 7.08 -17.29 -11.02
N TYR A 183 8.21 -17.98 -11.06
CA TYR A 183 9.10 -18.12 -9.93
C TYR A 183 10.53 -17.75 -10.29
N ILE A 184 11.17 -16.95 -9.43
CA ILE A 184 12.58 -16.58 -9.52
C ILE A 184 13.41 -17.86 -9.53
N TYR A 185 14.28 -17.97 -10.53
CA TYR A 185 15.21 -19.07 -10.63
C TYR A 185 16.39 -18.89 -9.66
N CYS A 186 16.65 -19.93 -8.86
CA CYS A 186 17.82 -20.02 -8.01
C CYS A 186 18.76 -21.09 -8.56
N PRO A 187 19.98 -20.73 -9.00
CA PRO A 187 20.97 -21.71 -9.41
C PRO A 187 21.38 -22.59 -8.21
N GLU A 188 21.69 -23.85 -8.50
CA GLU A 188 22.24 -24.81 -7.53
C GLU A 188 23.69 -24.50 -7.17
#